data_AF-A0A357IY61-F1
#
_entry.id   AF-A0A357IY61-F1
#
_cell.length_a   1.000
_cell.length_b   1.000
_cell.length_c   1.000
_cell.angle_alpha   90.00
_cell.angle_beta   90.00
_cell.angle_gamma   90.00
#
_symmetry.space_group_name_H-M   'P 1'
#
loop_
_entity.id
_entity.type
_entity.pdbx_description
1 polymer ?
#
loop_
_entity_poly.entity_id
_entity_poly.type
_entity_poly.pdbx_seq_one_letter_code
_entity_poly.pdbx_strand_id
1 'polypeptide(L)'
;MRTVVLLLILFSLNCQPDAEISRTDPNPFAVELDPMPSFRRDYWPTRGWQERLLPKDRWEALEDYAFRRQGDEEDRAGIRTDGVVIIKDGYLIYERYAAGYDSNSPHLTWSVSKSVL
;
A
#
# COMPACT_ATOMS: atom_id res chain seq x y z
N MET A 1 86.52 21.16 15.60
CA MET A 1 85.78 20.91 14.34
C MET A 1 84.78 19.79 14.63
N ARG A 2 83.49 20.11 14.77
CA ARG A 2 82.43 19.16 15.15
C ARG A 2 81.60 18.86 13.90
N THR A 3 81.72 17.65 13.37
CA THR A 3 80.95 17.19 12.21
C THR A 3 79.53 16.88 12.66
N VAL A 4 78.54 17.56 12.08
CA VAL A 4 77.11 17.34 12.32
C VAL A 4 76.59 16.44 11.19
N VAL A 5 76.09 15.25 11.54
CA VAL A 5 75.43 14.34 10.60
C VAL A 5 73.92 14.55 10.73
N LEU A 6 73.30 14.98 9.64
CA LEU A 6 71.87 15.24 9.55
C LEU A 6 71.14 13.92 9.20
N LEU A 7 70.39 13.35 10.15
CA LEU A 7 69.60 12.13 9.94
C LEU A 7 68.17 12.53 9.55
N LEU A 8 67.80 12.35 8.28
CA LEU A 8 66.45 12.60 7.77
C LEU A 8 65.50 11.48 8.22
N ILE A 9 64.60 11.78 9.17
CA ILE A 9 63.52 10.87 9.58
C ILE A 9 62.35 11.05 8.61
N LEU A 10 62.15 10.07 7.73
CA LEU A 10 60.93 9.95 6.92
C LEU A 10 59.78 9.51 7.84
N PHE A 11 58.94 10.47 8.25
CA PHE A 11 57.63 10.18 8.85
C PHE A 11 56.72 9.60 7.78
N SER A 12 56.63 8.27 7.71
CA SER A 12 55.53 7.59 7.04
C SER A 12 54.24 7.88 7.81
N LEU A 13 53.43 8.81 7.28
CA LEU A 13 52.04 8.97 7.66
C LEU A 13 51.32 7.65 7.36
N ASN A 14 51.22 6.77 8.36
CA ASN A 14 50.28 5.67 8.34
C ASN A 14 48.87 6.28 8.44
N CYS A 15 48.30 6.59 7.28
CA CYS A 15 46.89 6.91 7.15
C CYS A 15 46.13 5.59 7.33
N GLN A 16 45.81 5.25 8.58
CA GLN A 16 44.92 4.14 8.88
C GLN A 16 43.49 4.65 8.60
N PRO A 17 42.72 4.04 7.69
CA PRO A 17 41.34 4.45 7.50
C PRO A 17 40.56 4.10 8.78
N ASP A 18 40.35 5.11 9.63
CA ASP A 18 39.41 5.05 10.73
C ASP A 18 38.00 4.99 10.16
N ALA A 19 37.47 3.78 9.96
CA ALA A 19 36.04 3.49 9.97
C ALA A 19 35.82 1.97 9.89
N GLU A 20 36.25 1.23 10.92
CA GLU A 20 35.61 -0.06 11.18
C GLU A 20 34.23 0.27 11.78
N ILE A 21 33.19 0.24 10.94
CA ILE A 21 31.80 0.41 11.39
C ILE A 21 31.53 -0.67 12.42
N SER A 22 31.49 -0.27 13.69
CA SER A 22 31.07 -1.08 14.83
C SER A 22 29.70 -1.68 14.51
N ARG A 23 29.65 -2.98 14.26
CA ARG A 23 28.40 -3.74 14.07
C ARG A 23 27.47 -3.68 15.30
N THR A 24 27.92 -3.08 16.39
CA THR A 24 27.25 -2.97 17.68
C THR A 24 26.53 -1.64 17.88
N ASP A 25 26.65 -0.68 16.95
CA ASP A 25 25.92 0.57 17.07
C ASP A 25 24.45 0.31 16.72
N PRO A 26 23.49 0.56 17.64
CA PRO A 26 22.09 0.31 17.35
C PRO A 26 21.68 1.23 16.20
N ASN A 27 21.32 0.63 15.06
CA ASN A 27 20.81 1.37 13.92
C ASN A 27 19.58 2.17 14.39
N PRO A 28 19.64 3.51 14.43
CA PRO A 28 18.51 4.34 14.89
C PRO A 28 17.30 4.24 13.94
N PHE A 29 17.46 3.60 12.79
CA PHE A 29 16.42 3.29 11.80
C PHE A 29 16.09 1.80 11.72
N ALA A 30 16.50 0.99 12.70
CA ALA A 30 16.05 -0.39 12.77
C ALA A 30 14.53 -0.40 12.99
N VAL A 31 13.78 -0.86 11.98
CA VAL A 31 12.35 -1.12 12.10
C VAL A 31 12.19 -2.58 12.47
N GLU A 32 11.67 -2.84 13.66
CA GLU A 32 11.19 -4.18 14.03
C GLU A 32 9.91 -4.44 13.25
N LEU A 33 9.99 -5.38 12.29
CA LEU A 33 8.86 -5.75 11.45
C LEU A 33 8.14 -6.93 12.10
N ASP A 34 6.87 -6.75 12.44
CA ASP A 34 6.00 -7.86 12.83
C ASP A 34 5.87 -8.84 11.65
N PRO A 35 5.86 -10.16 11.92
CA PRO A 35 5.62 -11.14 10.87
C PRO A 35 4.23 -10.93 10.28
N MET A 36 4.15 -10.91 8.94
CA MET A 36 2.87 -10.76 8.27
C MET A 36 1.93 -11.93 8.64
N PRO A 37 0.69 -11.67 9.07
CA PRO A 37 -0.25 -12.73 9.41
C PRO A 37 -0.45 -13.66 8.21
N SER A 38 -0.29 -14.97 8.43
CA SER A 38 -0.57 -15.96 7.39
C SER A 38 -2.08 -16.15 7.26
N PHE A 39 -2.65 -15.74 6.13
CA PHE A 39 -4.06 -15.97 5.83
C PHE A 39 -4.22 -17.20 4.95
N ARG A 40 -5.02 -18.18 5.39
CA ARG A 40 -5.35 -19.35 4.57
C ARG A 40 -6.80 -19.19 4.11
N ARG A 41 -7.00 -19.12 2.78
CA ARG A 41 -8.35 -19.07 2.21
C ARG A 41 -8.92 -20.48 2.08
N ASP A 42 -10.22 -20.59 2.31
CA ASP A 42 -10.95 -21.86 2.15
C ASP A 42 -11.16 -22.20 0.66
N TYR A 43 -11.22 -21.18 -0.21
CA TYR A 43 -11.38 -21.36 -1.65
C TYR A 43 -10.78 -20.20 -2.46
N TRP A 44 -10.63 -20.39 -3.77
CA TRP A 44 -10.25 -19.35 -4.74
C TRP A 44 -11.42 -19.04 -5.70
N PRO A 45 -11.74 -17.77 -5.94
CA PRO A 45 -12.92 -17.32 -6.72
C PRO A 45 -12.69 -17.40 -8.23
N THR A 46 -12.21 -18.52 -8.76
CA THR A 46 -11.93 -18.66 -10.20
C THR A 46 -13.18 -18.56 -11.09
N ARG A 47 -14.36 -18.88 -10.54
CA ARG A 47 -15.66 -18.77 -11.22
C ARG A 47 -16.54 -17.64 -10.66
N GLY A 48 -15.97 -16.74 -9.88
CA GLY A 48 -16.69 -15.70 -9.15
C GLY A 48 -16.59 -15.86 -7.63
N TRP A 49 -17.05 -14.82 -6.93
CA TRP A 49 -17.07 -14.78 -5.47
C TRP A 49 -18.31 -15.51 -4.93
N GLN A 50 -18.13 -16.27 -3.85
CA GLN A 50 -19.20 -16.79 -3.03
C GLN A 50 -19.70 -15.66 -2.14
N GLU A 51 -21.00 -15.63 -1.90
CA GLU A 51 -21.63 -14.62 -1.08
C GLU A 51 -21.62 -14.98 0.39
N ARG A 52 -21.35 -13.98 1.22
CA ARG A 52 -21.52 -14.00 2.68
C ARG A 52 -22.01 -12.63 3.11
N LEU A 53 -23.21 -12.27 2.65
CA LEU A 53 -23.77 -10.93 2.85
C LEU A 53 -23.92 -10.61 4.32
N LEU A 54 -23.49 -9.40 4.70
CA LEU A 54 -23.73 -8.87 6.03
C LEU A 54 -25.09 -8.15 6.11
N PRO A 55 -25.64 -7.97 7.34
CA PRO A 55 -26.87 -7.21 7.56
C PRO A 55 -26.83 -5.81 6.92
N LYS A 56 -27.97 -5.39 6.33
CA LYS A 56 -28.08 -4.16 5.53
C LYS A 56 -27.81 -2.88 6.31
N ASP A 57 -28.19 -2.85 7.59
CA ASP A 57 -27.99 -1.74 8.52
C ASP A 57 -26.52 -1.35 8.70
N ARG A 58 -25.58 -2.29 8.47
CA ARG A 58 -24.14 -2.00 8.55
C ARG A 58 -23.64 -1.03 7.48
N TRP A 59 -24.40 -0.85 6.40
CA TRP A 59 -23.96 -0.13 5.23
C TRP A 59 -24.53 1.28 5.11
N GLU A 60 -25.41 1.70 6.03
CA GLU A 60 -26.13 2.98 5.92
C GLU A 60 -25.19 4.17 5.69
N ALA A 61 -24.16 4.34 6.52
CA ALA A 61 -23.19 5.43 6.35
C ALA A 61 -22.38 5.34 5.04
N LEU A 62 -22.08 4.12 4.59
CA LEU A 62 -21.39 3.91 3.31
C LEU A 62 -22.29 4.26 2.15
N GLU A 63 -23.55 3.84 2.20
CA GLU A 63 -24.54 4.11 1.16
C GLU A 63 -24.85 5.60 1.07
N ASP A 64 -24.96 6.24 2.23
CA ASP A 64 -25.19 7.67 2.38
C ASP A 64 -24.08 8.51 1.76
N TYR A 65 -22.84 8.07 1.92
CA TYR A 65 -21.70 8.71 1.30
C TYR A 65 -21.60 8.41 -0.20
N ALA A 66 -21.66 7.14 -0.59
CA ALA A 66 -21.33 6.71 -1.93
C ALA A 66 -22.43 7.01 -2.96
N PHE A 67 -23.70 6.95 -2.57
CA PHE A 67 -24.82 7.01 -3.50
C PHE A 67 -25.69 8.26 -3.37
N ARG A 68 -25.44 9.14 -2.40
CA ARG A 68 -26.14 10.42 -2.31
C ARG A 68 -25.65 11.37 -3.40
N ARG A 69 -26.43 11.46 -4.48
CA ARG A 69 -26.25 12.47 -5.54
C ARG A 69 -26.44 13.88 -4.96
N GLN A 70 -25.63 14.82 -5.43
CA GLN A 70 -25.74 16.24 -5.11
C GLN A 70 -25.89 17.03 -6.42
N GLY A 71 -26.85 17.94 -6.48
CA GLY A 71 -27.10 18.77 -7.66
C GLY A 71 -27.69 18.01 -8.86
N ASP A 72 -27.77 18.72 -9.99
CA ASP A 72 -28.36 18.22 -11.23
C ASP A 72 -27.35 17.45 -12.10
N GLU A 73 -27.84 16.66 -13.05
CA GLU A 73 -26.99 15.82 -13.92
C GLU A 73 -26.04 16.62 -14.81
N GLU A 74 -26.43 17.84 -15.18
CA GLU A 74 -25.65 18.73 -16.05
C GLU A 74 -24.43 19.29 -15.32
N ASP A 75 -24.59 19.66 -14.05
CA ASP A 75 -23.52 20.21 -13.22
C ASP A 75 -22.47 19.18 -12.85
N ARG A 76 -22.84 17.89 -12.89
CA ARG A 76 -21.99 16.73 -12.54
C ARG A 76 -21.26 16.90 -11.20
N ALA A 77 -21.84 17.64 -10.26
CA ALA A 77 -21.25 17.92 -8.97
C ALA A 77 -21.36 16.70 -8.02
N GLY A 78 -20.46 16.64 -7.02
CA GLY A 78 -20.51 15.64 -5.95
C GLY A 78 -20.03 14.25 -6.32
N ILE A 79 -20.41 13.26 -5.49
CA ILE A 79 -20.02 11.86 -5.61
C ILE A 79 -20.95 11.16 -6.61
N ARG A 80 -20.35 10.43 -7.56
CA ARG A 80 -21.04 9.75 -8.66
C ARG A 80 -20.59 8.30 -8.77
N THR A 81 -20.74 7.57 -7.67
CA THR A 81 -20.34 6.17 -7.63
C THR A 81 -21.29 5.33 -8.46
N ASP A 82 -20.75 4.65 -9.46
CA ASP A 82 -21.52 3.74 -10.32
C ASP A 82 -21.77 2.38 -9.62
N GLY A 83 -20.81 1.91 -8.81
CA GLY A 83 -20.96 0.71 -7.99
C GLY A 83 -19.92 0.57 -6.88
N VAL A 84 -20.28 -0.18 -5.84
CA VAL A 84 -19.41 -0.55 -4.71
C VAL A 84 -19.50 -2.06 -4.51
N VAL A 85 -18.34 -2.71 -4.46
CA VAL A 85 -18.19 -4.14 -4.19
C VAL A 85 -17.21 -4.29 -3.02
N ILE A 86 -17.60 -5.02 -1.97
CA ILE A 86 -16.76 -5.28 -0.80
C ILE A 86 -16.53 -6.77 -0.67
N ILE A 87 -15.26 -7.16 -0.73
CA ILE A 87 -14.82 -8.54 -0.57
C ILE A 87 -14.00 -8.64 0.72
N LYS A 88 -14.37 -9.58 1.58
CA LYS A 88 -13.67 -9.86 2.83
C LYS A 88 -13.43 -11.35 2.98
N ASP A 89 -12.19 -11.73 3.31
CA ASP A 89 -11.77 -13.12 3.50
C ASP A 89 -12.06 -14.01 2.28
N GLY A 90 -12.09 -13.37 1.11
CA GLY A 90 -12.44 -14.01 -0.15
C GLY A 90 -13.93 -14.26 -0.34
N TYR A 91 -14.83 -13.56 0.33
CA TYR A 91 -16.27 -13.62 0.11
C TYR A 91 -16.81 -12.25 -0.29
N LEU A 92 -17.81 -12.23 -1.17
CA LEU A 92 -18.61 -11.04 -1.45
C LEU A 92 -19.52 -10.78 -0.25
N ILE A 93 -19.26 -9.70 0.49
CA ILE A 93 -20.03 -9.37 1.70
C ILE A 93 -21.01 -8.23 1.51
N TYR A 94 -20.84 -7.45 0.43
CA TYR A 94 -21.72 -6.37 0.03
C TYR A 94 -21.47 -5.97 -1.42
N GLU A 95 -22.55 -5.67 -2.12
CA GLU A 95 -22.54 -5.16 -3.49
C GLU A 95 -23.75 -4.24 -3.71
N ARG A 96 -23.51 -3.08 -4.34
CA ARG A 96 -24.57 -2.15 -4.75
C ARG A 96 -24.14 -1.33 -5.96
N TYR A 97 -25.10 -1.05 -6.84
CA TYR A 97 -24.93 -0.21 -8.02
C TYR A 97 -25.87 0.99 -8.00
N ALA A 98 -25.47 2.07 -8.64
CA ALA A 98 -26.33 3.22 -8.91
C ALA A 98 -27.34 2.90 -10.03
N ALA A 99 -28.37 3.74 -10.17
CA ALA A 99 -29.38 3.58 -11.21
C ALA A 99 -28.73 3.54 -12.61
N GLY A 100 -29.08 2.52 -13.40
CA GLY A 100 -28.54 2.33 -14.75
C GLY A 100 -27.26 1.47 -14.82
N TYR A 101 -26.72 1.05 -13.68
CA TYR A 101 -25.56 0.16 -13.59
C TYR A 101 -25.91 -1.16 -12.92
N ASP A 102 -25.18 -2.20 -13.27
CA ASP A 102 -25.25 -3.53 -12.72
C ASP A 102 -23.87 -4.22 -12.74
N SER A 103 -23.83 -5.48 -12.31
CA SER A 103 -22.60 -6.28 -12.25
C SER A 103 -21.96 -6.57 -13.61
N ASN A 104 -22.70 -6.40 -14.70
CA ASN A 104 -22.22 -6.63 -16.06
C ASN A 104 -21.87 -5.32 -16.78
N SER A 105 -22.08 -4.18 -16.13
CA SER A 105 -21.84 -2.87 -16.70
C SER A 105 -20.33 -2.60 -16.82
N PRO A 106 -19.79 -2.42 -18.05
CA PRO A 106 -18.37 -2.16 -18.23
C PRO A 106 -18.00 -0.75 -17.77
N HIS A 107 -16.84 -0.61 -17.12
CA HIS A 107 -16.31 0.67 -16.66
C HIS A 107 -14.91 0.92 -17.22
N LEU A 108 -14.61 2.18 -17.55
CA LEU A 108 -13.26 2.58 -17.92
C LEU A 108 -12.37 2.57 -16.66
N THR A 109 -11.34 1.71 -16.66
CA THR A 109 -10.47 1.51 -15.48
C THR A 109 -9.36 2.56 -15.35
N TRP A 110 -9.02 3.25 -16.44
CA TRP A 110 -7.98 4.30 -16.45
C TRP A 110 -6.69 3.83 -15.78
N SER A 111 -6.14 4.61 -14.83
CA SER A 111 -4.89 4.28 -14.16
C SER A 111 -4.93 3.00 -13.32
N VAL A 112 -6.11 2.45 -12.99
CA VAL A 112 -6.22 1.13 -12.34
C VAL A 112 -5.63 0.02 -13.22
N SER A 113 -5.67 0.18 -14.55
CA SER A 113 -5.06 -0.77 -15.49
C SER A 113 -3.58 -1.04 -15.22
N LYS A 114 -2.85 -0.08 -14.63
CA LYS A 114 -1.42 -0.23 -14.29
C LYS A 114 -1.15 -1.31 -13.24
N SER A 115 -2.15 -1.69 -12.46
CA SER A 115 -2.02 -2.71 -11.41
C SER A 115 -2.34 -4.12 -11.88
N VAL A 116 -2.79 -4.30 -13.13
CA VAL A 116 -3.21 -5.59 -13.70
C VAL A 116 -2.20 -6.15 -14.70
N LEU A 117 -1.32 -5.29 -15.23
CA LEU A 117 -0.29 -5.63 -16.22
C LEU A 117 1.02 -6.09 -15.59
#